data_AF-A0A3R6V348-F1
#
_entry.id   AF-A0A3R6V348-F1
#
_cell.length_a   1.000
_cell.length_b   1.000
_cell.length_c   1.000
_cell.angle_alpha   90.00
_cell.angle_beta   90.00
_cell.angle_gamma   90.00
#
_symmetry.space_group_name_H-M   'P 1'
#
loop_
_entity.id
_entity.type
_entity.pdbx_description
1 polymer ?
#
loop_
_entity_poly.entity_id
_entity_poly.type
_entity_poly.pdbx_seq_one_letter_code
_entity_poly.pdbx_strand_id
1 'polypeptide(L)'
;MRQYGKKQGLSGQITVFISMILMILFAFLCVLMESARTAGARWYLQMAASSAMDSVFSQYHRELWDRYRLLFAEYEGPEEIEQDFAGFLLPYLETKNWYPMALEQTAAEEIVRATDGHGAYLEKEILDYMKYGVWKLDFEAMPCRSSGTMSGRQRR
;
A
#
# COMPACT_ATOMS: atom_id res chain seq x y z
N MET A 1 72.04 34.62 21.26
CA MET A 1 70.77 35.00 20.59
C MET A 1 70.24 33.79 19.85
N ARG A 2 69.10 33.22 20.26
CA ARG A 2 68.47 32.08 19.58
C ARG A 2 67.48 32.62 18.55
N GLN A 3 67.79 32.44 17.28
CA GLN A 3 66.88 32.77 16.17
C GLN A 3 65.76 31.73 16.13
N TYR A 4 64.53 32.19 16.35
CA TYR A 4 63.32 31.37 16.26
C TYR A 4 62.95 31.24 14.78
N GLY A 5 63.22 30.07 14.19
CA GLY A 5 62.86 29.75 12.82
C GLY A 5 61.34 29.74 12.65
N LYS A 6 60.81 30.74 11.94
CA LYS A 6 59.38 30.90 11.65
C LYS A 6 58.95 29.83 10.63
N LYS A 7 58.41 28.69 11.08
CA LYS A 7 57.83 27.65 10.22
C LYS A 7 56.49 28.12 9.64
N GLN A 8 56.52 28.89 8.55
CA GLN A 8 55.32 29.40 7.88
C GLN A 8 54.74 28.44 6.81
N GLY A 9 55.26 27.22 6.68
CA GLY A 9 54.92 26.33 5.55
C GLY A 9 53.89 25.22 5.80
N LEU A 10 53.61 24.83 7.05
CA LEU A 10 52.81 23.62 7.32
C LEU A 10 51.34 23.88 7.69
N SER A 11 50.99 25.07 8.19
CA SER A 11 49.64 25.33 8.71
C SER A 11 48.59 25.50 7.60
N GLY A 12 48.96 26.06 6.46
CA GLY A 12 48.06 26.22 5.30
C GLY A 12 47.87 24.95 4.48
N GLN A 13 48.87 24.04 4.49
CA GLN A 13 48.79 22.81 3.71
C GLN A 13 47.76 21.82 4.28
N ILE A 14 47.63 21.76 5.61
CA ILE A 14 46.66 20.88 6.29
C ILE A 14 45.22 21.36 6.05
N THR A 15 44.98 22.67 6.09
CA THR A 15 43.63 23.23 5.85
C THR A 15 43.20 23.08 4.40
N VAL A 16 44.12 23.20 3.44
CA VAL A 16 43.85 22.93 2.01
C VAL A 16 43.52 21.45 1.78
N PHE A 17 44.24 20.55 2.46
CA PHE A 17 43.96 19.12 2.37
C PHE A 17 42.58 18.77 2.96
N ILE A 18 42.26 19.33 4.13
CA ILE A 18 40.96 19.12 4.78
C ILE A 18 39.82 19.73 3.94
N SER A 19 40.00 20.93 3.36
CA SER A 19 38.96 21.55 2.52
C SER A 19 38.70 20.76 1.25
N MET A 20 39.74 20.18 0.63
CA MET A 20 39.61 19.31 -0.54
C MET A 20 38.83 18.02 -0.20
N ILE A 21 39.15 17.37 0.93
CA ILE A 21 38.40 16.19 1.39
C ILE A 21 36.96 16.55 1.72
N LEU A 22 36.72 17.65 2.42
CA LEU A 22 35.36 18.11 2.75
C LEU A 22 34.55 18.40 1.48
N MET A 23 35.15 19.02 0.46
CA MET A 23 34.47 19.23 -0.84
C MET A 23 34.07 17.90 -1.49
N ILE A 24 34.97 16.92 -1.50
CA ILE A 24 34.70 15.60 -2.05
C ILE A 24 33.57 14.90 -1.28
N LEU A 25 33.60 14.96 0.05
CA LEU A 25 32.56 14.38 0.90
C LEU A 25 31.21 15.08 0.66
N PHE A 26 31.19 16.41 0.52
CA PHE A 26 29.96 17.15 0.27
C PHE A 26 29.38 16.83 -1.10
N ALA A 27 30.23 16.78 -2.14
CA ALA A 27 29.82 16.38 -3.49
C ALA A 27 29.25 14.96 -3.49
N PHE A 28 29.91 14.02 -2.79
CA PHE A 28 29.43 12.66 -2.64
C PHE A 28 28.07 12.58 -1.92
N LEU A 29 27.90 13.31 -0.82
CA LEU A 29 26.62 13.39 -0.10
C LEU A 29 25.52 13.98 -0.97
N CYS A 30 25.81 15.01 -1.77
CA CYS A 30 24.83 15.57 -2.71
C CYS A 30 24.39 14.54 -3.76
N VAL A 31 25.32 13.76 -4.31
CA VAL A 31 25.01 12.69 -5.26
C VAL A 31 24.14 11.61 -4.62
N LEU A 32 24.48 11.19 -3.39
CA LEU A 32 23.66 10.23 -2.64
C LEU A 32 22.27 10.79 -2.33
N MET A 33 22.18 12.06 -1.94
CA MET A 33 20.91 12.71 -1.62
C MET A 33 20.02 12.85 -2.86
N GLU A 34 20.59 13.13 -4.03
CA GLU A 34 19.84 13.15 -5.30
C GLU A 34 19.30 11.77 -5.65
N SER A 35 20.11 10.73 -5.42
CA SER A 35 19.70 9.33 -5.60
C SER A 35 18.60 8.93 -4.60
N ALA A 36 18.72 9.36 -3.35
CA ALA A 36 17.70 9.13 -2.34
C ALA A 36 16.40 9.90 -2.63
N ARG A 37 16.49 11.13 -3.17
CA ARG A 37 15.32 11.94 -3.55
C ARG A 37 14.53 11.27 -4.66
N THR A 38 15.20 10.78 -5.70
CA THR A 38 14.56 10.10 -6.84
C THR A 38 13.93 8.77 -6.42
N ALA A 39 14.62 7.96 -5.60
CA ALA A 39 14.07 6.73 -5.04
C ALA A 39 12.90 7.01 -4.08
N GLY A 40 13.02 8.04 -3.23
CA GLY A 40 12.02 8.44 -2.25
C GLY A 40 10.71 8.91 -2.88
N ALA A 41 10.78 9.70 -3.95
CA ALA A 41 9.61 10.12 -4.72
C ALA A 41 8.83 8.91 -5.26
N ARG A 42 9.55 7.94 -5.84
CA ARG A 42 8.96 6.71 -6.39
C ARG A 42 8.33 5.86 -5.29
N TRP A 43 9.04 5.65 -4.18
CA TRP A 43 8.51 4.90 -3.03
C TRP A 43 7.28 5.55 -2.43
N TYR A 44 7.26 6.88 -2.32
CA TYR A 44 6.11 7.62 -1.82
C TYR A 44 4.89 7.41 -2.72
N LEU A 45 5.05 7.53 -4.05
CA LEU A 45 3.97 7.30 -4.99
C LEU A 45 3.47 5.85 -4.94
N GLN A 46 4.39 4.88 -4.88
CA GLN A 46 4.04 3.46 -4.77
C GLN A 46 3.26 3.17 -3.49
N MET A 47 3.64 3.78 -2.37
CA MET A 47 2.92 3.67 -1.11
C MET A 47 1.53 4.32 -1.18
N ALA A 48 1.42 5.51 -1.77
CA ALA A 48 0.13 6.16 -1.97
C ALA A 48 -0.79 5.31 -2.87
N ALA A 49 -0.25 4.77 -3.97
CA ALA A 49 -0.97 3.88 -4.87
C ALA A 49 -1.40 2.58 -4.16
N SER A 50 -0.53 1.93 -3.38
CA SER A 50 -0.89 0.72 -2.63
C SER A 50 -1.97 1.02 -1.59
N SER A 51 -1.88 2.17 -0.90
CA SER A 51 -2.88 2.57 0.09
C SER A 51 -4.24 2.90 -0.55
N ALA A 52 -4.23 3.52 -1.73
CA ALA A 52 -5.43 3.75 -2.52
C ALA A 52 -6.04 2.42 -3.01
N MET A 53 -5.22 1.47 -3.49
CA MET A 53 -5.68 0.12 -3.86
C MET A 53 -6.30 -0.62 -2.68
N ASP A 54 -5.66 -0.61 -1.51
CA ASP A 54 -6.20 -1.23 -0.29
C ASP A 54 -7.55 -0.59 0.11
N SER A 55 -7.71 0.71 -0.15
CA SER A 55 -8.97 1.42 0.09
C SER A 55 -10.08 0.97 -0.87
N VAL A 56 -9.78 0.80 -2.16
CA VAL A 56 -10.72 0.24 -3.15
C VAL A 56 -11.15 -1.16 -2.73
N PHE A 57 -10.21 -2.03 -2.34
CA PHE A 57 -10.52 -3.40 -1.90
C PHE A 57 -11.24 -3.48 -0.54
N SER A 58 -11.21 -2.41 0.26
CA SER A 58 -11.97 -2.36 1.52
C SER A 58 -13.48 -2.32 1.31
N GLN A 59 -13.94 -1.96 0.11
CA GLN A 59 -15.35 -1.94 -0.29
C GLN A 59 -15.88 -3.34 -0.66
N TYR A 60 -15.37 -4.38 0.01
CA TYR A 60 -15.81 -5.76 -0.22
C TYR A 60 -17.26 -5.99 0.24
N HIS A 61 -17.91 -6.96 -0.39
CA HIS A 61 -19.28 -7.32 -0.09
C HIS A 61 -19.37 -8.07 1.26
N ARG A 62 -19.89 -7.39 2.30
CA ARG A 62 -19.99 -7.92 3.68
C ARG A 62 -20.76 -9.24 3.77
N GLU A 63 -21.86 -9.39 3.02
CA GLU A 63 -22.67 -10.61 3.09
C GLU A 63 -21.92 -11.84 2.55
N LEU A 64 -21.05 -11.65 1.56
CA LEU A 64 -20.24 -12.72 0.97
C LEU A 64 -19.12 -13.13 1.92
N TRP A 65 -18.53 -12.15 2.60
CA TRP A 65 -17.54 -12.37 3.65
C TRP A 65 -18.12 -13.07 4.89
N ASP A 66 -19.32 -12.69 5.34
CA ASP A 66 -19.92 -13.30 6.54
C ASP A 66 -20.37 -14.74 6.30
N ARG A 67 -20.84 -15.08 5.09
CA ARG A 67 -21.32 -16.43 4.76
C ARG A 67 -20.23 -17.37 4.26
N TYR A 68 -19.32 -16.86 3.43
CA TYR A 68 -18.34 -17.68 2.71
C TYR A 68 -16.89 -17.26 2.96
N ARG A 69 -16.65 -16.16 3.67
CA ARG A 69 -15.31 -15.60 3.94
C ARG A 69 -14.52 -15.27 2.67
N LEU A 70 -15.24 -14.96 1.59
CA LEU A 70 -14.67 -14.57 0.29
C LEU A 70 -14.61 -13.05 0.16
N LEU A 71 -13.51 -12.54 -0.37
CA LEU A 71 -13.27 -11.11 -0.59
C LEU A 71 -13.55 -10.76 -2.05
N PHE A 72 -14.80 -10.41 -2.35
CA PHE A 72 -15.18 -9.86 -3.65
C PHE A 72 -15.83 -8.49 -3.46
N ALA A 73 -15.50 -7.56 -4.36
CA ALA A 73 -16.15 -6.27 -4.47
C ALA A 73 -17.08 -6.28 -5.69
N GLU A 74 -18.22 -5.61 -5.57
CA GLU A 74 -19.22 -5.53 -6.63
C GLU A 74 -19.01 -4.23 -7.38
N TYR A 75 -18.71 -4.33 -8.67
CA TYR A 75 -18.50 -3.19 -9.58
C TYR A 75 -19.19 -3.50 -10.91
N GLU A 76 -19.92 -2.52 -11.46
CA GLU A 76 -20.64 -2.71 -12.73
C GLU A 76 -19.69 -2.66 -13.94
N GLY A 77 -18.59 -1.92 -13.83
CA GLY A 77 -17.62 -1.76 -14.90
C GLY A 77 -16.24 -1.27 -14.47
N PRO A 78 -15.26 -1.30 -15.41
CA PRO A 78 -13.89 -0.80 -15.18
C PRO A 78 -13.87 0.68 -14.78
N GLU A 79 -14.77 1.48 -15.33
CA GLU A 79 -14.80 2.94 -15.14
C GLU A 79 -15.09 3.33 -13.68
N GLU A 80 -15.93 2.58 -12.97
CA GLU A 80 -16.25 2.84 -11.56
C GLU A 80 -15.03 2.57 -10.67
N ILE A 81 -14.30 1.48 -10.95
CA ILE A 81 -13.08 1.10 -10.21
C ILE A 81 -11.99 2.16 -10.42
N GLU A 82 -11.82 2.63 -11.65
CA GLU A 82 -10.84 3.68 -11.97
C GLU A 82 -11.19 5.01 -11.30
N GLN A 83 -12.47 5.38 -11.26
CA GLN A 83 -12.94 6.60 -10.57
C GLN A 83 -12.74 6.51 -9.07
N ASP A 84 -13.09 5.38 -8.44
CA ASP A 84 -12.88 5.15 -7.01
C ASP A 84 -11.40 5.21 -6.67
N PHE A 85 -10.55 4.52 -7.46
CA PHE A 85 -9.11 4.54 -7.27
C PHE A 85 -8.53 5.96 -7.38
N ALA A 86 -8.92 6.72 -8.40
CA ALA A 86 -8.53 8.11 -8.55
C ALA A 86 -9.01 8.96 -7.36
N GLY A 87 -10.23 8.74 -6.88
CA GLY A 87 -10.80 9.40 -5.70
C GLY A 87 -9.99 9.15 -4.42
N PHE A 88 -9.50 7.93 -4.19
CA PHE A 88 -8.63 7.62 -3.06
C PHE A 88 -7.20 8.12 -3.25
N LEU A 89 -6.71 8.25 -4.49
CA LEU A 89 -5.34 8.67 -4.80
C LEU A 89 -5.15 10.19 -4.78
N LEU A 90 -6.14 10.95 -5.27
CA LEU A 90 -6.10 12.41 -5.38
C LEU A 90 -5.70 13.14 -4.08
N PRO A 91 -6.22 12.77 -2.88
CA PRO A 91 -5.82 13.39 -1.62
C PRO A 91 -4.31 13.28 -1.33
N TYR A 92 -3.68 12.18 -1.74
CA TYR A 92 -2.23 11.98 -1.57
C TYR A 92 -1.41 12.88 -2.51
N LEU A 93 -1.95 13.24 -3.67
CA LEU A 93 -1.30 14.08 -4.68
C LEU A 93 -1.51 15.59 -4.42
N GLU A 94 -2.67 15.98 -3.92
CA GLU A 94 -3.00 17.38 -3.60
C GLU A 94 -2.35 17.88 -2.30
N THR A 95 -1.90 16.96 -1.45
CA THR A 95 -1.22 17.30 -0.20
C THR A 95 0.10 18.06 -0.50
N LYS A 96 0.31 19.20 0.17
CA LYS A 96 1.50 20.04 0.03
C LYS A 96 2.76 19.30 0.52
N ASN A 97 3.37 18.51 -0.36
CA ASN A 97 4.52 17.65 -0.07
C ASN A 97 5.79 18.09 -0.81
N TRP A 98 6.93 17.50 -0.41
CA TRP A 98 8.23 17.72 -1.04
C TRP A 98 8.33 17.10 -2.46
N TYR A 99 7.36 16.27 -2.84
CA TYR A 99 7.32 15.54 -4.10
C TYR A 99 6.02 15.87 -4.86
N PRO A 100 5.95 17.01 -5.57
CA PRO A 100 4.79 17.34 -6.36
C PRO A 100 4.62 16.31 -7.48
N MET A 101 3.46 15.65 -7.52
CA MET A 101 3.10 14.67 -8.54
C MET A 101 1.68 14.96 -9.01
N ALA A 102 1.47 14.84 -10.31
CA ALA A 102 0.17 15.00 -10.94
C ALA A 102 -0.29 13.65 -11.48
N LEU A 103 -1.58 13.36 -11.31
CA LEU A 103 -2.19 12.20 -11.93
C LEU A 103 -2.37 12.50 -13.42
N GLU A 104 -1.67 11.77 -14.29
CA GLU A 104 -1.91 11.88 -15.74
C GLU A 104 -3.10 11.02 -16.15
N GLN A 105 -3.02 9.72 -15.90
CA GLN A 105 -4.06 8.74 -16.25
C GLN A 105 -4.06 7.58 -15.26
N THR A 106 -5.24 7.03 -15.02
CA THR A 106 -5.47 5.77 -14.30
C THR A 106 -6.20 4.84 -15.25
N ALA A 107 -5.63 3.66 -15.48
CA ALA A 107 -6.25 2.64 -16.31
C ALA A 107 -6.10 1.29 -15.61
N ALA A 108 -7.17 0.51 -15.56
CA ALA A 108 -7.13 -0.86 -15.07
C ALA A 108 -6.53 -1.77 -16.14
N GLU A 109 -5.31 -2.26 -15.92
CA GLU A 109 -4.65 -3.18 -16.87
C GLU A 109 -5.33 -4.56 -16.91
N GLU A 110 -5.73 -5.07 -15.75
CA GLU A 110 -6.34 -6.40 -15.64
C GLU A 110 -7.44 -6.38 -14.58
N ILE A 111 -8.68 -6.64 -15.00
CA ILE A 111 -9.81 -6.85 -14.10
C ILE A 111 -10.20 -8.31 -14.21
N VAL A 112 -10.02 -9.03 -13.10
CA VAL A 112 -10.36 -10.44 -13.00
C VAL A 112 -11.73 -10.56 -12.35
N ARG A 113 -12.72 -11.09 -13.08
CA ARG A 113 -14.04 -11.39 -12.51
C ARG A 113 -14.02 -12.76 -11.86
N ALA A 114 -14.83 -12.94 -10.83
CA ALA A 114 -14.99 -14.24 -10.15
C ALA A 114 -15.45 -15.36 -11.10
N THR A 115 -16.15 -15.02 -12.18
CA THR A 115 -16.65 -15.96 -13.19
C THR A 115 -15.66 -16.26 -14.31
N ASP A 116 -14.56 -15.52 -14.41
CA ASP A 116 -13.60 -15.69 -15.49
C ASP A 116 -12.82 -17.00 -15.34
N GLY A 117 -12.42 -17.59 -16.48
CA GLY A 117 -11.68 -18.85 -16.50
C GLY A 117 -12.44 -20.02 -15.85
N HIS A 118 -13.76 -20.10 -16.05
CA HIS A 118 -14.64 -21.11 -15.44
C HIS A 118 -14.66 -21.10 -13.90
N GLY A 119 -14.36 -19.96 -13.27
CA GLY A 119 -14.32 -19.85 -11.82
C GLY A 119 -13.02 -20.38 -11.19
N ALA A 120 -11.95 -20.56 -11.98
CA ALA A 120 -10.64 -20.95 -11.47
C ALA A 120 -10.11 -19.97 -10.40
N TYR A 121 -10.40 -18.68 -10.54
CA TYR A 121 -10.02 -17.66 -9.57
C TYR A 121 -10.81 -17.78 -8.26
N LEU A 122 -12.11 -18.08 -8.35
CA LEU A 122 -12.94 -18.39 -7.20
C LEU A 122 -12.45 -19.64 -6.47
N GLU A 123 -12.14 -20.71 -7.21
CA GLU A 123 -11.59 -21.95 -6.64
C GLU A 123 -10.27 -21.69 -5.91
N LYS A 124 -9.39 -20.88 -6.50
CA LYS A 124 -8.11 -20.50 -5.90
C LYS A 124 -8.31 -19.74 -4.58
N GLU A 125 -9.22 -18.77 -4.55
CA GLU A 125 -9.54 -18.00 -3.35
C GLU A 125 -10.06 -18.92 -2.22
N ILE A 126 -10.92 -19.88 -2.57
CA ILE A 126 -11.44 -20.90 -1.64
C ILE A 126 -10.30 -21.79 -1.12
N LEU A 127 -9.39 -22.26 -1.98
CA LEU A 127 -8.26 -23.11 -1.59
C LEU A 127 -7.26 -22.38 -0.70
N ASP A 128 -6.94 -21.11 -1.01
CA ASP A 128 -6.10 -20.28 -0.17
C ASP A 128 -6.76 -20.02 1.18
N TYR A 129 -8.07 -19.76 1.21
CA TYR A 129 -8.81 -19.68 2.47
C TYR A 129 -8.75 -20.99 3.25
N MET A 130 -8.94 -22.16 2.64
CA MET A 130 -8.83 -23.44 3.35
C MET A 130 -7.44 -23.66 3.95
N LYS A 131 -6.38 -23.27 3.24
CA LYS A 131 -5.00 -23.38 3.70
C LYS A 131 -4.74 -22.56 4.97
N TYR A 132 -5.28 -21.34 5.05
CA TYR A 132 -5.02 -20.42 6.17
C TYR A 132 -6.15 -20.35 7.21
N GLY A 133 -7.36 -20.79 6.87
CA GLY A 133 -8.59 -20.69 7.65
C GLY A 133 -8.78 -21.81 8.68
N VAL A 134 -8.12 -22.96 8.51
CA VAL A 134 -8.18 -24.10 9.44
C VAL A 134 -7.77 -23.74 10.87
N TRP A 135 -7.01 -22.66 11.07
CA TRP A 135 -6.53 -22.21 12.37
C TRP A 135 -7.46 -21.20 13.06
N LYS A 136 -8.58 -20.79 12.42
CA LYS A 136 -9.54 -19.78 12.93
C LYS A 136 -10.99 -20.26 13.01
N LEU A 137 -11.24 -21.55 12.81
CA LEU A 137 -12.60 -22.11 12.80
C LEU A 137 -13.07 -22.49 14.21
N ASP A 138 -13.41 -21.49 15.03
CA ASP A 138 -14.50 -21.67 16.00
C ASP A 138 -15.80 -21.58 15.20
N PHE A 139 -16.29 -22.73 14.73
CA PHE A 139 -17.61 -22.84 14.12
C PHE A 139 -18.66 -22.50 15.19
N GLU A 140 -19.10 -21.24 15.26
CA GLU A 140 -20.37 -20.93 15.90
C GLU A 140 -21.47 -21.59 15.05
N ALA A 141 -21.84 -22.80 15.46
CA ALA A 141 -23.03 -23.49 15.00
C ALA A 141 -24.22 -22.55 15.20
N MET A 142 -24.75 -21.99 14.11
CA MET A 142 -26.03 -21.30 14.17
C MET A 142 -27.07 -22.28 14.75
N PRO A 143 -27.71 -21.98 15.89
CA PRO A 143 -28.80 -22.82 16.36
C PRO A 143 -29.88 -22.76 15.30
N CYS A 144 -30.21 -23.92 14.73
CA CYS A 144 -31.32 -24.10 13.81
C CYS A 144 -32.58 -23.57 14.50
N ARG A 145 -33.00 -22.35 14.14
CA ARG A 145 -34.23 -21.76 14.66
C ARG A 145 -35.37 -22.55 14.05
N SER A 146 -35.83 -23.58 14.76
CA SER A 146 -37.02 -24.34 14.40
C SER A 146 -38.19 -23.37 14.30
N SER A 147 -38.56 -23.05 13.07
CA SER A 147 -39.83 -22.43 12.73
C SER A 147 -40.93 -23.45 13.01
N GLY A 148 -41.37 -23.51 14.28
CA GLY A 148 -42.60 -24.19 14.67
C GLY A 148 -43.79 -23.34 14.28
N THR A 149 -44.28 -23.50 13.05
CA THR A 149 -45.56 -22.95 12.62
C THR A 149 -46.71 -23.74 13.25
N MET A 150 -47.56 -23.00 14.00
CA MET A 150 -49.01 -23.14 14.20
C MET A 150 -49.61 -24.49 14.64
N SER A 151 -50.40 -24.46 15.73
CA SER A 151 -51.83 -24.86 15.74
C SER A 151 -52.39 -24.86 17.18
N GLY A 152 -53.56 -24.26 17.38
CA GLY A 152 -54.14 -23.99 18.68
C GLY A 152 -54.71 -25.20 19.43
N ARG A 153 -54.86 -25.07 20.76
CA ARG A 153 -55.86 -25.80 21.54
C ARG A 153 -56.19 -25.16 22.90
N GLN A 154 -57.45 -24.78 22.99
CA GLN A 154 -58.39 -24.51 24.10
C GLN A 154 -58.18 -25.24 25.47
N ARG A 155 -58.57 -24.53 26.56
CA ARG A 155 -58.94 -24.96 27.94
C ARG A 155 -57.78 -25.47 28.82
N ARG A 156 -57.64 -25.09 30.10
CA ARG A 156 -58.55 -24.65 31.16
C ARG A 156 -57.93 -23.51 31.97
#